data_AF-K4IJJ4-F1
#
_entry.id   AF-K4IJJ4-F1
#
_cell.length_a   1.000
_cell.length_b   1.000
_cell.length_c   1.000
_cell.angle_alpha   90.00
_cell.angle_beta   90.00
_cell.angle_gamma   90.00
#
_symmetry.space_group_name_H-M   'P 1'
#
loop_
_entity.id
_entity.type
_entity.pdbx_description
1 polymer ?
#
loop_
_entity_poly.entity_id
_entity_poly.type
_entity_poly.pdbx_seq_one_letter_code
_entity_poly.pdbx_strand_id
1 'polypeptide(L)'
;MNLSHTEKLRLIEFTKNHYVDFNDVRLLIARDLEDHILQQIKEEETLSFEEALQNAYKNYGVIRFSDVSDYYIKEIKTYFYKKVILKVIRDNVSKPRFWFLATACFLIIYSAMISLDSMPFVLAGVFIIVIIFGLIFYFRKHHKEIKGLKKRDNYFYLDQLLVSTNSISIYSKLNL
;
A
#
# COMPACT_ATOMS: atom_id res chain seq x y z
N MET A 1 -26.32 5.16 -19.03
CA MET A 1 -25.53 6.31 -19.49
C MET A 1 -24.17 6.19 -18.84
N ASN A 2 -23.08 6.27 -19.62
CA ASN A 2 -21.71 6.19 -19.13
C ASN A 2 -20.96 7.44 -19.60
N LEU A 3 -20.04 7.95 -18.79
CA LEU A 3 -19.19 9.06 -19.20
C LEU A 3 -18.22 8.64 -20.31
N SER A 4 -17.92 9.57 -21.20
CA SER A 4 -16.90 9.43 -22.23
C SER A 4 -15.51 9.27 -21.62
N HIS A 5 -14.57 8.74 -22.42
CA HIS A 5 -13.19 8.60 -21.96
C HIS A 5 -12.56 9.93 -21.56
N THR A 6 -12.84 11.00 -22.31
CA THR A 6 -12.34 12.35 -22.05
C THR A 6 -12.85 12.89 -20.71
N GLU A 7 -14.13 12.68 -20.40
CA GLU A 7 -14.71 13.09 -19.11
C GLU A 7 -14.08 12.32 -17.94
N LYS A 8 -13.85 11.01 -18.09
CA LYS A 8 -13.15 10.21 -17.07
C LYS A 8 -11.72 10.70 -16.82
N LEU A 9 -10.97 11.04 -17.88
CA LEU A 9 -9.64 11.64 -17.74
C LEU A 9 -9.72 12.99 -17.03
N ARG A 10 -10.74 13.79 -17.33
CA ARG A 10 -10.98 15.08 -16.67
C ARG A 10 -11.26 14.92 -15.17
N LEU A 11 -11.98 13.88 -14.75
CA LEU A 11 -12.17 13.56 -13.32
C LEU A 11 -10.86 13.21 -12.62
N ILE A 12 -9.99 12.44 -13.26
CA ILE A 12 -8.68 12.08 -12.71
C ILE A 12 -7.80 13.33 -12.59
N GLU A 13 -7.78 14.18 -13.61
CA GLU A 13 -7.04 15.46 -13.56
C GLU A 13 -7.62 16.40 -12.49
N PHE A 14 -8.94 16.46 -12.36
CA PHE A 14 -9.62 17.23 -11.32
C PHE A 14 -9.21 16.78 -9.92
N THR A 15 -9.18 15.47 -9.63
CA THR A 15 -8.74 14.95 -8.33
C THR A 15 -7.26 15.26 -8.06
N LYS A 16 -6.41 15.17 -9.08
CA LYS A 16 -4.99 15.57 -9.00
C LYS A 16 -4.84 17.06 -8.64
N ASN A 17 -5.60 17.94 -9.30
CA ASN A 17 -5.56 19.38 -9.06
C ASN A 17 -6.07 19.78 -7.67
N HIS A 18 -6.83 18.89 -7.02
CA HIS A 18 -7.32 19.06 -5.66
C HIS A 18 -6.51 18.24 -4.63
N TYR A 19 -5.21 18.09 -4.87
CA TYR A 19 -4.20 17.59 -3.91
C TYR A 19 -4.39 16.14 -3.45
N VAL A 20 -4.99 15.28 -4.28
CA VAL A 20 -4.97 13.84 -4.03
C VAL A 20 -3.63 13.28 -4.51
N ASP A 21 -2.84 12.70 -3.61
CA ASP A 21 -1.46 12.31 -3.90
C ASP A 21 -1.33 11.01 -4.71
N PHE A 22 -2.11 9.99 -4.37
CA PHE A 22 -1.93 8.63 -4.89
C PHE A 22 -2.83 8.33 -6.08
N ASN A 23 -2.28 7.66 -7.09
CA ASN A 23 -3.01 7.41 -8.33
C ASN A 23 -4.18 6.41 -8.18
N ASP A 24 -4.03 5.36 -7.37
CA ASP A 24 -5.12 4.45 -6.99
C ASP A 24 -6.23 5.16 -6.23
N VAL A 25 -5.88 6.07 -5.32
CA VAL A 25 -6.86 6.89 -4.59
C VAL A 25 -7.58 7.85 -5.55
N ARG A 26 -6.88 8.51 -6.47
CA ARG A 26 -7.49 9.35 -7.52
C ARG A 26 -8.50 8.58 -8.35
N LEU A 27 -8.18 7.35 -8.76
CA LEU A 27 -9.08 6.51 -9.54
C LEU A 27 -10.35 6.14 -8.76
N LEU A 28 -10.23 5.86 -7.46
CA LEU A 28 -11.38 5.56 -6.61
C LEU A 28 -12.28 6.78 -6.42
N ILE A 29 -11.70 7.95 -6.13
CA ILE A 29 -12.45 9.20 -6.01
C ILE A 29 -13.09 9.59 -7.35
N ALA A 30 -12.37 9.44 -8.47
CA ALA A 30 -12.91 9.73 -9.80
C ALA A 30 -14.10 8.82 -10.15
N ARG A 31 -14.08 7.56 -9.71
CA ARG A 31 -15.22 6.64 -9.86
C ARG A 31 -16.42 7.08 -9.06
N ASP A 32 -16.22 7.48 -7.81
CA ASP A 32 -17.29 7.99 -6.93
C ASP A 32 -17.90 9.28 -7.49
N LEU A 33 -17.06 10.20 -8.00
CA LEU A 33 -17.49 11.37 -8.74
C LEU A 33 -18.31 11.03 -9.99
N GLU A 34 -17.86 10.04 -10.78
CA GLU A 34 -18.61 9.56 -11.95
C GLU A 34 -20.01 9.08 -11.55
N ASP A 35 -20.11 8.27 -10.48
CA ASP A 35 -21.40 7.76 -10.00
C ASP A 35 -22.33 8.90 -9.54
N HIS A 36 -21.81 9.90 -8.82
CA HIS A 36 -22.58 11.09 -8.41
C HIS A 36 -23.00 11.99 -9.58
N ILE A 37 -22.14 12.18 -10.58
CA ILE A 37 -22.47 12.96 -11.78
C ILE A 37 -23.55 12.25 -12.59
N LEU A 38 -23.41 10.95 -12.79
CA LEU A 38 -24.40 10.15 -13.52
C LEU A 38 -25.75 10.13 -12.81
N GLN A 39 -25.77 10.17 -11.48
CA GLN A 39 -27.00 10.31 -10.72
C GLN A 39 -27.64 11.69 -10.94
N GLN A 40 -26.87 12.76 -10.83
CA GLN A 40 -27.38 14.13 -11.07
C GLN A 40 -27.93 14.31 -12.48
N ILE A 41 -27.23 13.83 -13.51
CA ILE A 41 -27.70 13.93 -14.92
C ILE A 41 -28.98 13.11 -15.15
N LYS A 42 -29.17 11.99 -14.42
CA LYS A 42 -30.42 11.22 -14.49
C LYS A 42 -31.59 11.94 -13.83
N GLU A 43 -31.33 12.68 -12.77
CA GLU A 43 -32.34 13.44 -12.03
C GLU A 43 -32.68 14.76 -12.76
N GLU A 44 -31.69 15.38 -13.41
CA GLU A 44 -31.83 16.62 -14.18
C GLU A 44 -31.08 16.53 -15.52
N GLU A 45 -31.79 16.13 -16.57
CA GLU A 45 -31.21 15.89 -17.91
C GLU A 45 -30.60 17.15 -18.58
N THR A 46 -30.96 18.35 -18.10
CA THR A 46 -30.44 19.63 -18.60
C THR A 46 -29.11 20.04 -17.99
N LEU A 47 -28.64 19.34 -16.95
CA LEU A 47 -27.44 19.71 -16.21
C LEU A 47 -26.17 19.41 -17.04
N SER A 48 -25.27 20.39 -17.17
CA SER A 48 -24.00 20.17 -17.86
C SER A 48 -23.03 19.35 -17.00
N PHE A 49 -22.10 18.63 -17.65
CA PHE A 49 -21.07 17.86 -16.96
C PHE A 49 -20.26 18.69 -15.95
N GLU A 50 -19.90 19.92 -16.31
CA GLU A 50 -19.11 20.79 -15.43
C GLU A 50 -19.90 21.23 -14.19
N GLU A 51 -21.18 21.55 -14.35
CA GLU A 51 -22.06 21.89 -13.23
C GLU A 51 -22.24 20.67 -12.32
N ALA A 52 -22.48 19.49 -12.90
CA ALA A 52 -22.60 18.23 -12.17
C ALA A 52 -21.32 17.88 -11.39
N LEU A 53 -20.15 18.10 -11.99
CA LEU A 53 -18.85 17.90 -11.36
C LEU A 53 -18.64 18.84 -10.17
N GLN A 54 -18.91 20.14 -10.35
CA GLN A 54 -18.78 21.11 -9.26
C GLN A 54 -19.76 20.84 -8.13
N ASN A 55 -20.98 20.43 -8.44
CA ASN A 55 -21.98 20.05 -7.45
C ASN A 55 -21.57 18.77 -6.70
N ALA A 56 -21.14 17.73 -7.42
CA ALA A 56 -20.59 16.51 -6.80
C ALA A 56 -19.40 16.85 -5.89
N TYR A 57 -18.53 17.76 -6.33
CA TYR A 57 -17.38 18.17 -5.54
C TYR A 57 -17.75 18.89 -4.23
N LYS A 58 -18.77 19.75 -4.27
CA LYS A 58 -19.26 20.45 -3.07
C LYS A 58 -19.85 19.49 -2.03
N ASN A 59 -20.38 18.34 -2.44
CA ASN A 59 -20.97 17.35 -1.54
C ASN A 59 -19.94 16.65 -0.64
N TYR A 60 -18.63 16.71 -0.95
CA TYR A 60 -17.58 16.18 -0.07
C TYR A 60 -17.30 17.07 1.16
N GLY A 61 -18.02 18.19 1.33
CA GLY A 61 -17.96 19.00 2.55
C GLY A 61 -16.77 19.96 2.61
N VAL A 62 -16.49 20.48 3.82
CA VAL A 62 -15.59 21.63 4.04
C VAL A 62 -14.12 21.31 3.73
N ILE A 63 -13.67 20.09 4.06
CA ILE A 63 -12.30 19.62 3.85
C ILE A 63 -12.15 18.90 2.48
N ARG A 64 -13.25 18.84 1.71
CA ARG A 64 -13.33 18.34 0.34
C ARG A 64 -12.72 16.94 0.21
N PHE A 65 -11.63 16.77 -0.54
CA PHE A 65 -11.05 15.43 -0.78
C PHE A 65 -10.18 14.88 0.35
N SER A 66 -9.91 15.65 1.42
CA SER A 66 -9.06 15.13 2.51
C SER A 66 -9.67 13.91 3.19
N ASP A 67 -10.93 14.03 3.64
CA ASP A 67 -11.59 12.96 4.39
C ASP A 67 -11.83 11.72 3.52
N VAL A 68 -12.20 11.93 2.25
CA VAL A 68 -12.43 10.83 1.32
C VAL A 68 -11.12 10.15 0.89
N SER A 69 -10.04 10.91 0.77
CA SER A 69 -8.71 10.36 0.50
C SER A 69 -8.30 9.43 1.64
N ASP A 70 -8.45 9.85 2.89
CA ASP A 70 -8.15 9.03 4.06
C ASP A 70 -9.02 7.77 4.15
N TYR A 71 -10.30 7.90 3.80
CA TYR A 71 -11.21 6.76 3.69
C TYR A 71 -10.69 5.70 2.70
N TYR A 72 -10.38 6.09 1.47
CA TYR A 72 -9.90 5.16 0.45
C TYR A 72 -8.50 4.61 0.76
N ILE A 73 -7.61 5.42 1.34
CA ILE A 73 -6.31 4.97 1.85
C ILE A 73 -6.51 3.85 2.89
N LYS A 74 -7.46 4.00 3.81
CA LYS A 74 -7.79 2.99 4.82
C LYS A 74 -8.42 1.75 4.18
N GLU A 75 -9.26 1.91 3.16
CA GLU A 75 -9.86 0.81 2.42
C GLU A 75 -8.81 -0.02 1.69
N ILE A 76 -7.94 0.63 0.90
CA ILE A 76 -6.82 -0.02 0.19
C ILE A 76 -5.92 -0.75 1.19
N LYS A 77 -5.58 -0.11 2.31
CA LYS A 77 -4.77 -0.72 3.37
C LYS A 77 -5.44 -1.99 3.92
N THR A 78 -6.73 -1.91 4.23
CA THR A 78 -7.49 -3.04 4.80
C THR A 78 -7.55 -4.20 3.81
N TYR A 79 -7.84 -3.91 2.53
CA TYR A 79 -7.83 -4.89 1.45
C TYR A 79 -6.46 -5.57 1.30
N PHE A 80 -5.39 -4.77 1.32
CA PHE A 80 -4.02 -5.25 1.19
C PHE A 80 -3.67 -6.27 2.29
N TYR A 81 -3.89 -5.92 3.57
CA TYR A 81 -3.59 -6.84 4.67
C TYR A 81 -4.51 -8.07 4.66
N LYS A 82 -5.82 -7.88 4.46
CA LYS A 82 -6.79 -8.98 4.54
C LYS A 82 -6.66 -9.97 3.39
N LYS A 83 -6.35 -9.51 2.17
CA LYS A 83 -6.38 -10.35 0.97
C LYS A 83 -4.99 -10.65 0.44
N VAL A 84 -4.12 -9.65 0.30
CA VAL A 84 -2.79 -9.82 -0.28
C VAL A 84 -1.87 -10.52 0.72
N ILE A 85 -1.70 -9.94 1.91
CA ILE A 85 -0.82 -10.50 2.94
C ILE A 85 -1.31 -11.86 3.42
N LEU A 86 -2.61 -12.01 3.68
CA LEU A 86 -3.17 -13.29 4.12
C LEU A 86 -3.00 -14.40 3.08
N LYS A 87 -3.16 -14.08 1.78
CA LYS A 87 -2.88 -15.04 0.69
C LYS A 87 -1.41 -15.43 0.69
N VAL A 88 -0.51 -14.46 0.80
CA VAL A 88 0.94 -14.72 0.82
C VAL A 88 1.34 -15.56 2.02
N ILE A 89 0.81 -15.28 3.22
CA ILE A 89 1.08 -16.10 4.41
C ILE A 89 0.58 -17.52 4.18
N ARG A 90 -0.65 -17.70 3.73
CA ARG A 90 -1.23 -19.01 3.44
C ARG A 90 -0.38 -19.79 2.43
N ASP A 91 -0.02 -19.16 1.31
CA ASP A 91 0.78 -19.77 0.25
C ASP A 91 2.19 -20.16 0.71
N ASN A 92 2.76 -19.49 1.72
CA ASN A 92 4.07 -19.82 2.26
C ASN A 92 3.98 -20.87 3.38
N VAL A 93 2.98 -20.81 4.27
CA VAL A 93 2.77 -21.81 5.33
C VAL A 93 2.48 -23.19 4.75
N SER A 94 1.80 -23.27 3.61
CA SER A 94 1.55 -24.54 2.92
C SER A 94 2.81 -25.18 2.32
N LYS A 95 3.96 -24.48 2.28
CA LYS A 95 5.19 -25.03 1.71
C LYS A 95 6.01 -25.73 2.81
N PRO A 96 6.50 -26.97 2.57
CA PRO A 96 7.28 -27.70 3.57
C PRO A 96 8.58 -26.96 3.95
N ARG A 97 9.14 -26.18 3.02
CA ARG A 97 10.32 -25.33 3.25
C ARG A 97 10.15 -24.34 4.41
N PHE A 98 8.94 -23.84 4.64
CA PHE A 98 8.66 -22.91 5.73
C PHE A 98 8.82 -23.61 7.09
N TRP A 99 8.28 -24.83 7.23
CA TRP A 99 8.39 -25.61 8.46
C TRP A 99 9.82 -26.02 8.77
N PHE A 100 10.59 -26.47 7.77
CA PHE A 100 12.01 -26.75 7.96
C PHE A 100 12.78 -25.53 8.48
N LEU A 101 12.53 -24.34 7.91
CA LEU A 101 13.19 -23.11 8.35
C LEU A 101 12.74 -22.71 9.77
N ALA A 102 11.44 -22.80 10.07
CA ALA A 102 10.90 -22.49 11.39
C ALA A 102 11.48 -23.41 12.48
N THR A 103 11.55 -24.71 12.22
CA THR A 103 12.15 -25.69 13.13
C THR A 103 13.66 -25.44 13.30
N ALA A 104 14.40 -25.15 12.22
CA ALA A 104 15.82 -24.82 12.32
C ALA A 104 16.07 -23.56 13.15
N CYS A 105 15.29 -22.50 12.93
CA CYS A 105 15.37 -21.28 13.74
C CYS A 105 15.05 -21.56 15.22
N PHE A 106 14.02 -22.35 15.50
CA PHE A 106 13.68 -22.74 16.87
C PHE A 106 14.82 -23.50 17.56
N LEU A 107 15.45 -24.47 16.86
CA LEU A 107 16.59 -25.22 17.39
C LEU A 107 17.81 -24.34 17.65
N ILE A 108 18.09 -23.36 16.78
CA ILE A 108 19.19 -22.41 16.97
C ILE A 108 18.92 -21.54 18.20
N ILE A 109 17.70 -21.01 18.36
CA ILE A 109 17.33 -20.19 19.51
C ILE A 109 17.38 -21.01 20.80
N TYR A 110 16.87 -22.25 20.78
CA TYR A 110 16.92 -23.18 21.91
C TYR A 110 18.36 -23.54 22.30
N SER A 111 19.22 -23.83 21.32
CA SER A 111 20.65 -24.09 21.54
C SER A 111 21.39 -22.87 22.09
N ALA A 112 21.06 -21.67 21.60
CA ALA A 112 21.60 -20.42 22.12
C ALA A 112 21.17 -20.19 23.58
N MET A 113 19.91 -20.47 23.93
CA MET A 113 19.42 -20.36 25.31
C MET A 113 20.16 -21.29 26.27
N ILE A 114 20.42 -22.54 25.88
CA ILE A 114 21.18 -23.50 26.70
C ILE A 114 22.65 -23.10 26.84
N SER A 115 23.26 -22.57 25.78
CA SER A 115 24.68 -22.21 25.78
C SER A 115 24.99 -20.95 26.60
N LEU A 116 23.98 -20.12 26.89
CA LEU A 116 24.11 -18.92 27.72
C LEU A 116 24.42 -19.23 29.19
N ASP A 117 24.17 -20.45 29.68
CA ASP A 117 24.52 -20.85 31.05
C ASP A 117 26.03 -21.02 31.28
N SER A 118 26.82 -21.25 30.22
CA SER A 118 28.26 -21.54 30.36
C SER A 118 29.17 -20.34 30.10
N MET A 119 28.83 -19.44 29.16
CA MET A 119 29.57 -18.18 28.88
C MET A 119 28.66 -17.10 28.25
N PRO A 120 27.85 -16.38 29.04
CA PRO A 120 26.81 -15.49 28.52
C PRO A 120 27.35 -14.26 27.77
N PHE A 121 28.51 -13.74 28.15
CA PHE A 121 29.03 -12.46 27.64
C PHE A 121 29.62 -12.54 26.22
N VAL A 122 30.28 -13.65 25.88
CA VAL A 122 30.95 -13.80 24.56
C VAL A 122 29.92 -14.02 23.47
N LEU A 123 28.90 -14.86 23.72
CA LEU A 123 27.84 -15.15 22.75
C LEU A 123 26.94 -13.93 22.50
N ALA A 124 26.58 -13.19 23.56
CA ALA A 124 25.81 -11.96 23.45
C ALA A 124 26.52 -10.89 22.59
N GLY A 125 27.85 -10.74 22.75
CA GLY A 125 28.65 -9.80 21.95
C GLY A 125 28.60 -10.10 20.44
N VAL A 126 28.72 -11.38 20.06
CA VAL A 126 28.64 -11.78 18.64
C VAL A 126 27.25 -11.53 18.07
N PHE A 127 26.19 -11.85 18.83
CA PHE A 127 24.81 -11.58 18.41
C PHE A 127 24.55 -10.08 18.20
N ILE A 128 25.03 -9.22 19.09
CA ILE A 128 24.88 -7.77 18.98
C ILE A 128 25.57 -7.26 17.70
N ILE A 129 26.79 -7.74 17.40
CA ILE A 129 27.51 -7.34 16.19
C ILE A 129 26.76 -7.77 14.93
N VAL A 130 26.23 -9.00 14.89
CA VAL A 130 25.42 -9.51 13.77
C VAL A 130 24.13 -8.69 13.60
N ILE A 131 23.45 -8.34 14.69
CA ILE A 131 22.24 -7.51 14.67
C ILE A 131 22.55 -6.12 14.13
N ILE A 132 23.65 -5.48 14.58
CA ILE A 132 24.06 -4.15 14.12
C ILE A 132 24.39 -4.17 12.62
N PHE A 133 25.18 -5.15 12.15
CA PHE A 133 25.49 -5.30 10.74
C PHE A 133 24.23 -5.56 9.90
N GLY A 134 23.32 -6.40 10.40
CA GLY A 134 22.03 -6.66 9.78
C GLY A 134 21.19 -5.38 9.65
N LEU A 135 21.11 -4.57 10.70
CA LEU A 135 20.39 -3.29 10.71
C LEU A 135 20.99 -2.31 9.69
N ILE A 136 22.32 -2.16 9.64
CA ILE A 136 22.99 -1.25 8.70
C ILE A 136 22.70 -1.65 7.24
N PHE A 137 22.80 -2.94 6.92
CA PHE A 137 22.52 -3.43 5.57
C PHE A 137 21.04 -3.23 5.20
N TYR A 138 20.15 -3.51 6.15
CA TYR A 138 18.71 -3.34 5.99
C TYR A 138 18.33 -1.89 5.67
N PHE A 139 18.83 -0.92 6.46
CA PHE A 139 18.53 0.50 6.26
C PHE A 139 19.06 1.03 4.91
N ARG A 140 20.25 0.59 4.49
CA ARG A 140 20.83 1.02 3.19
C ARG A 140 20.03 0.52 1.99
N LYS A 141 19.49 -0.69 2.05
CA LYS A 141 18.67 -1.27 0.97
C LYS A 141 17.32 -0.54 0.86
N HIS A 142 16.62 -0.39 1.98
CA HIS A 142 15.33 0.29 2.07
C HIS A 142 15.36 1.71 1.47
N HIS A 143 16.37 2.49 1.83
CA HIS A 143 16.47 3.88 1.39
C HIS A 143 16.69 4.05 -0.12
N LYS A 144 17.33 3.08 -0.80
CA LYS A 144 17.49 3.09 -2.26
C LYS A 144 16.17 2.77 -2.99
N GLU A 145 15.41 1.81 -2.48
CA GLU A 145 14.18 1.34 -3.12
C GLU A 145 13.04 2.37 -3.01
N ILE A 146 12.92 3.06 -1.87
CA ILE A 146 11.95 4.16 -1.68
C ILE A 146 12.20 5.31 -2.67
N LYS A 147 13.47 5.67 -2.90
CA LYS A 147 13.83 6.76 -3.82
C LYS A 147 13.54 6.45 -5.29
N GLY A 148 13.58 5.18 -5.68
CA GLY A 148 13.28 4.75 -7.05
C GLY A 148 11.79 4.87 -7.39
N LEU A 149 10.91 4.61 -6.42
CA LEU A 149 9.46 4.56 -6.63
C LEU A 149 8.82 5.96 -6.63
N LYS A 150 9.31 6.87 -5.79
CA LYS A 150 8.82 8.27 -5.73
C LYS A 150 9.11 9.08 -7.00
N LYS A 151 9.98 8.59 -7.89
CA LYS A 151 10.38 9.28 -9.13
C LYS A 151 9.44 9.00 -10.31
N ARG A 152 8.47 8.08 -10.16
CA ARG A 152 7.45 7.82 -11.18
C ARG A 152 6.24 8.70 -10.91
N ASP A 153 5.79 9.44 -11.93
CA ASP A 153 4.57 10.29 -11.89
C ASP A 153 3.29 9.52 -11.48
N ASN A 154 3.33 8.18 -11.54
CA ASN A 154 2.25 7.27 -11.20
C ASN A 154 2.53 6.55 -9.87
N TYR A 155 2.74 7.29 -8.79
CA TYR A 155 2.95 6.69 -7.47
C TYR A 155 1.63 6.16 -6.90
N PHE A 156 1.53 4.83 -6.73
CA PHE A 156 0.36 4.18 -6.13
C PHE A 156 0.55 4.01 -4.62
N TYR A 157 -0.53 4.14 -3.85
CA TYR A 157 -0.49 3.86 -2.41
C TYR A 157 -0.17 2.40 -2.14
N LEU A 158 -0.64 1.48 -2.99
CA LEU A 158 -0.29 0.07 -2.91
C LEU A 158 1.23 -0.19 -3.01
N ASP A 159 1.94 0.60 -3.83
CA ASP A 159 3.41 0.51 -3.95
C ASP A 159 4.08 0.91 -2.64
N GLN A 160 3.58 1.97 -2.00
CA GLN A 160 4.06 2.39 -0.69
C GLN A 160 3.80 1.31 0.37
N LEU A 161 2.66 0.62 0.33
CA LEU A 161 2.37 -0.49 1.23
C LEU A 161 3.34 -1.67 1.01
N LEU A 162 3.68 -1.98 -0.24
CA LEU A 162 4.61 -3.06 -0.58
C LEU A 162 6.05 -2.75 -0.12
N VAL A 163 6.49 -1.51 -0.29
CA VAL A 163 7.78 -1.04 0.21
C VAL A 163 7.82 -1.04 1.72
N SER A 164 6.81 -0.47 2.38
CA SER A 164 6.79 -0.38 3.85
C SER A 164 6.72 -1.74 4.52
N THR A 165 6.01 -2.71 3.94
CA THR A 165 5.98 -4.11 4.42
C THR A 165 7.22 -4.91 4.02
N ASN A 166 8.21 -4.28 3.39
CA ASN A 166 9.45 -4.87 2.95
C ASN A 166 9.26 -6.10 2.06
N SER A 167 8.15 -6.09 1.34
CA SER A 167 7.59 -7.22 0.64
C SER A 167 7.83 -7.09 -0.87
N ILE A 168 8.97 -6.52 -1.25
CA ILE A 168 9.38 -6.30 -2.64
C ILE A 168 9.45 -7.63 -3.42
N SER A 169 9.71 -8.75 -2.72
CA SER A 169 9.59 -10.09 -3.30
C SER A 169 8.15 -10.42 -3.77
N ILE A 170 7.12 -9.91 -3.09
CA ILE A 170 5.71 -10.02 -3.46
C ILE A 170 5.44 -9.21 -4.74
N TYR A 171 6.04 -8.02 -4.89
CA TYR A 171 5.92 -7.19 -6.09
C TYR A 171 6.36 -7.94 -7.36
N SER A 172 7.51 -8.63 -7.31
CA SER A 172 8.01 -9.45 -8.43
C SER A 172 7.14 -10.67 -8.76
N LYS A 173 6.34 -11.14 -7.79
CA LYS A 173 5.45 -12.31 -7.94
C LYS A 173 4.05 -11.94 -8.40
N LEU A 174 3.64 -10.69 -8.20
CA LEU A 174 2.27 -10.25 -8.49
C LEU A 174 2.06 -9.81 -9.95
N ASN A 175 3.11 -9.65 -10.77
CA ASN A 175 3.02 -9.24 -12.18
C ASN A 175 1.88 -8.23 -12.42
N LEU A 176 1.99 -7.09 -11.73
CA LEU A 176 1.21 -5.89 -12.03
C LEU A 176 2.04 -5.01 -12.97
#